data_AF-A0A9D3YZE5-F1
#
_entry.id   AF-A0A9D3YZE5-F1
#
_cell.length_a   1.000
_cell.length_b   1.000
_cell.length_c   1.000
_cell.angle_alpha   90.00
_cell.angle_beta   90.00
_cell.angle_gamma   90.00
#
_symmetry.space_group_name_H-M   'P 1'
#
loop_
_entity.id
_entity.type
_entity.pdbx_description
1 polymer ?
#
loop_
_entity_poly.entity_id
_entity_poly.type
_entity_poly.pdbx_seq_one_letter_code
_entity_poly.pdbx_strand_id
1 'polypeptide(L)' 'MSVYRAARLYGIPESTLRDRTLGLQPITCSSEPLPRPGSKLSVAEEEQFVCHIKNMAEIGYGYSRSE' A
#
# COMPACT_ATOMS: atom_id res chain seq x y z
N MET A 1 13.78 -13.62 15.03
CA MET A 1 13.46 -14.44 13.82
C MET A 1 14.66 -14.39 12.89
N SER A 2 15.18 -15.54 12.41
CA SER A 2 16.25 -15.51 11.40
C SER A 2 15.68 -15.10 10.04
N VAL A 3 16.48 -14.40 9.23
CA VAL A 3 16.07 -13.91 7.89
C VAL A 3 15.60 -15.06 7.00
N TYR A 4 16.26 -16.22 7.10
CA TYR A 4 15.87 -17.46 6.41
C TYR A 4 14.48 -17.98 6.82
N ARG A 5 14.15 -17.99 8.12
CA ARG A 5 12.81 -18.42 8.57
C ARG A 5 11.74 -17.45 8.07
N ALA A 6 12.02 -16.15 8.09
CA ALA A 6 11.10 -15.15 7.54
C ALA A 6 10.92 -15.32 6.03
N ALA A 7 12.00 -15.56 5.27
CA ALA A 7 11.96 -15.78 3.82
C ALA A 7 11.03 -16.94 3.45
N ARG A 8 11.14 -18.07 4.16
CA ARG A 8 10.26 -19.23 3.95
C ARG A 8 8.80 -18.97 4.35
N LEU A 9 8.55 -18.25 5.44
CA LEU A 9 7.19 -17.93 5.89
C LEU A 9 6.46 -17.00 4.91
N TYR A 10 7.18 -16.03 4.33
CA TYR A 10 6.60 -15.07 3.40
C TYR A 10 6.67 -15.51 1.93
N GLY A 11 7.37 -16.61 1.61
CA GLY A 11 7.52 -17.10 0.24
C GLY A 11 8.35 -16.18 -0.66
N ILE A 12 9.31 -15.46 -0.08
CA ILE A 12 10.15 -14.47 -0.77
C ILE A 12 11.61 -14.93 -0.71
N PRO A 13 12.43 -14.69 -1.75
CA PRO A 13 13.87 -14.97 -1.70
C PRO A 13 14.55 -14.33 -0.49
N GLU A 14 15.51 -15.05 0.10
CA GLU A 14 16.26 -14.56 1.26
C GLU A 14 17.03 -13.28 0.96
N SER A 15 17.57 -13.16 -0.26
CA SER A 15 18.25 -11.95 -0.73
C SER A 15 17.36 -10.71 -0.61
N THR A 16 16.10 -10.80 -1.03
CA THR A 16 15.14 -9.69 -0.96
C THR A 16 14.88 -9.23 0.47
N LEU A 17 14.82 -10.15 1.44
CA LEU A 17 14.70 -9.76 2.85
C LEU A 17 16.01 -9.20 3.40
N ARG A 18 17.16 -9.75 3.00
CA ARG A 18 18.47 -9.22 3.39
C ARG A 18 18.66 -7.78 2.88
N ASP A 19 18.34 -7.53 1.62
CA ASP A 19 18.40 -6.20 1.00
C ASP A 19 17.55 -5.20 1.79
N ARG A 20 16.32 -5.60 2.15
CA ARG A 20 15.44 -4.80 3.02
C ARG A 20 16.01 -4.54 4.41
N THR A 21 16.62 -5.55 5.05
CA THR A 21 17.24 -5.36 6.37
C THR A 21 18.49 -4.49 6.33
N LEU A 22 19.16 -4.42 5.19
CA LEU A 22 20.33 -3.58 4.94
C LEU A 22 19.95 -2.18 4.42
N GLY A 23 18.65 -1.88 4.27
CA GLY A 23 18.16 -0.60 3.74
C GLY A 23 18.40 -0.41 2.25
N LEU A 24 18.77 -1.47 1.51
CA LEU A 24 18.98 -1.42 0.07
C LEU A 24 17.62 -1.53 -0.62
N GLN A 25 17.22 -0.45 -1.30
CA GLN A 25 16.00 -0.41 -2.11
C GLN A 25 16.38 -0.45 -3.60
N PRO A 26 15.67 -1.24 -4.42
CA PRO A 26 15.81 -1.17 -5.87
C PRO A 26 15.60 0.27 -6.35
N ILE A 27 16.37 0.72 -7.35
CA ILE A 27 16.26 2.09 -7.91
C ILE A 27 14.84 2.37 -8.44
N THR A 28 14.08 1.32 -8.80
CA THR A 28 12.68 1.40 -9.24
C THR A 28 11.66 1.48 -8.10
N CYS A 29 12.08 1.21 -6.86
CA CYS A 29 11.24 1.34 -5.67
C CYS A 29 11.40 2.76 -5.13
N SER A 30 10.65 3.69 -5.71
CA SER A 30 10.48 5.01 -5.12
C SER A 30 9.80 4.89 -3.76
N SER A 31 10.46 5.36 -2.70
CA SER A 31 9.91 5.59 -1.37
C SER A 31 9.09 6.87 -1.28
N GLU A 32 9.15 7.70 -2.32
CA GLU A 32 8.21 8.80 -2.47
C GLU A 32 6.84 8.21 -2.81
N PRO A 33 5.73 8.83 -2.38
CA PRO A 33 4.43 8.50 -2.94
C PRO A 33 4.53 8.81 -4.44
N LEU A 34 4.83 7.78 -5.24
CA LEU A 34 4.69 7.85 -6.69
C LEU A 34 3.29 8.42 -6.94
N PRO A 35 3.11 9.43 -7.81
CA PRO A 35 1.78 9.64 -8.38
C PRO A 35 1.39 8.28 -8.94
N ARG A 36 0.36 7.63 -8.36
CA ARG A 36 0.02 6.24 -8.68
C ARG A 36 -0.02 6.15 -10.20
N PRO A 37 0.78 5.28 -10.85
CA PRO A 37 0.62 5.05 -12.27
C PRO A 37 -0.77 4.43 -12.44
N GLY A 38 -1.75 5.27 -12.77
CA GLY A 38 -3.17 4.88 -12.85
C GLY A 38 -4.15 5.55 -11.87
N SER A 39 -3.77 6.56 -11.05
CA SER A 39 -4.82 7.40 -10.44
C SER A 39 -5.49 8.20 -11.55
N LYS A 40 -6.73 7.81 -11.90
CA LYS A 40 -7.56 8.56 -12.85
C LYS A 40 -8.06 9.89 -12.27
N LEU A 41 -7.80 10.11 -10.99
CA LEU A 41 -8.31 11.23 -10.22
C LEU A 41 -7.18 12.23 -9.96
N SER A 42 -7.51 13.52 -10.08
CA SER A 42 -6.66 14.60 -9.59
C SER A 42 -6.67 14.65 -8.06
N VAL A 43 -5.69 15.32 -7.48
CA VAL A 43 -5.58 15.51 -6.01
C VAL A 43 -6.87 16.09 -5.41
N ALA A 44 -7.49 17.05 -6.10
CA ALA A 44 -8.74 17.67 -5.66
C ALA A 44 -9.92 16.68 -5.65
N GLU A 45 -9.97 15.78 -6.63
CA GLU A 45 -11.01 14.74 -6.71
C GLU A 45 -10.80 13.67 -5.63
N GLU A 46 -9.56 13.34 -5.28
CA GLU A 46 -9.24 12.44 -4.17
C GLU A 46 -9.67 13.03 -2.83
N GLU A 47 -9.45 14.32 -2.59
CA GLU A 47 -9.90 15.00 -1.37
C GLU A 47 -11.43 14.99 -1.25
N GLN A 48 -12.14 15.28 -2.34
CA GLN A 48 -13.60 15.20 -2.39
C GLN A 48 -14.10 13.78 -2.09
N PHE A 49 -13.43 12.78 -2.66
CA PHE A 49 -13.78 11.38 -2.45
C PHE A 49 -13.57 10.94 -0.99
N VAL A 50 -12.47 11.35 -0.37
CA VAL A 50 -12.20 11.07 1.05
C VAL A 50 -13.24 11.74 1.95
N CYS A 51 -13.58 13.01 1.70
CA CYS A 51 -14.63 13.71 2.45
C CYS A 51 -15.98 13.02 2.31
N HIS A 52 -16.33 12.59 1.09
CA HIS A 52 -17.57 11.86 0.86
C HIS A 52 -17.62 10.54 1.63
N ILE A 53 -16.55 9.74 1.61
CA ILE A 53 -16.48 8.46 2.34
C ILE A 53 -16.64 8.68 3.85
N LYS A 54 -15.99 9.71 4.42
CA LYS A 54 -16.12 10.05 5.84
C LYS A 54 -17.57 10.35 6.20
N ASN A 55 -18.23 11.19 5.42
CA ASN A 55 -19.64 11.53 5.64
C ASN A 55 -20.56 10.31 5.53
N MET A 56 -20.32 9.43 4.56
CA MET A 56 -21.11 8.19 4.41
C MET A 56 -20.91 7.23 5.59
N ALA A 57 -19.68 7.12 6.10
CA ALA A 57 -19.40 6.32 7.28
C ALA A 57 -20.08 6.88 8.55
N GLU A 58 -20.09 8.20 8.73
CA GLU A 58 -20.76 8.87 9.85
C GLU A 58 -22.28 8.63 9.85
N ILE A 59 -22.90 8.53 8.67
CA ILE A 59 -24.34 8.27 8.51
C ILE A 59 -24.64 6.75 8.70
N GLY A 60 -23.62 5.93 9.00
CA GLY A 60 -23.78 4.50 9.22
C GLY A 60 -23.93 3.69 7.92
N TYR A 61 -23.63 4.30 6.77
CA TYR A 61 -23.61 3.61 5.49
C TYR A 61 -22.36 2.72 5.41
N GLY A 62 -22.48 1.49 5.90
CA GLY A 62 -21.47 0.47 5.67
C GLY A 62 -21.49 0.07 4.19
N TYR A 63 -20.34 0.16 3.51
CA TYR A 63 -20.17 -0.50 2.22
C TYR A 63 -20.26 -2.01 2.44
N SER A 64 -21.48 -2.54 2.37
CA SER A 64 -21.71 -3.98 2.27
C SER A 64 -21.22 -4.40 0.90
N ARG A 65 -20.00 -4.93 0.87
CA ARG A 65 -19.48 -5.62 -0.30
C ARG A 65 -20.23 -6.96 -0.35
N SER A 66 -21.42 -6.97 -0.96
CA SER A 66 -22.03 -8.21 -1.41
C SER A 66 -21.20 -8.71 -2.58
N GLU A 67 -20.41 -9.75 -2.33
CA GLU A 67 -19.73 -10.55 -3.36
C GLU A 67 -20.73 -11.20 -4.34
#